data_AF-A0A1G3ZLC5-F1
#
_entry.id   AF-A0A1G3ZLC5-F1
#
_cell.length_a   1.000
_cell.length_b   1.000
_cell.length_c   1.000
_cell.angle_alpha   90.00
_cell.angle_beta   90.00
_cell.angle_gamma   90.00
#
_symmetry.space_group_name_H-M   'P 1'
#
loop_
_entity.id
_entity.type
_entity.pdbx_description
1 polymer ?
#
loop_
_entity_poly.entity_id
_entity_poly.type
_entity_poly.pdbx_seq_one_letter_code
_entity_poly.pdbx_strand_id
1 'polypeptide(L)'
;MKLTFYCQSCSQKLNIGYSQVGTVVRCPTCDADQPVAIPLARRYRSLRVAAVTLQVLGVVLALVLSAVVFILMARYQLWSAQQFVKGLLLMVVGLSAAFATGIMIYAAGEVLRLLVDLEENARSARFHLELMRAEQRSAAAAAAAAAVTVPQQPTQ
;
A
#
# COMPACT_ATOMS: atom_id res chain seq x y z
N MET A 1 10.29 13.40 -16.25
CA MET A 1 9.40 12.22 -16.42
C MET A 1 7.97 12.72 -16.66
N LYS A 2 7.23 12.18 -17.63
CA LYS A 2 5.88 12.66 -18.02
C LYS A 2 4.82 11.66 -17.55
N LEU A 3 3.70 12.16 -17.03
CA LEU A 3 2.54 11.34 -16.69
C LEU A 3 1.44 11.58 -17.71
N THR A 4 0.79 10.50 -18.14
CA THR A 4 -0.27 10.57 -19.15
C THR A 4 -1.59 10.18 -18.51
N PHE A 5 -2.61 11.04 -18.63
CA PHE A 5 -3.96 10.77 -18.14
C PHE A 5 -4.99 11.35 -19.11
N TYR A 6 -6.24 10.92 -18.96
CA TYR A 6 -7.36 11.37 -19.79
C TYR A 6 -8.22 12.37 -19.03
N CYS A 7 -8.58 13.48 -19.68
CA CYS A 7 -9.53 14.43 -19.11
C CYS A 7 -10.89 13.76 -18.94
N GLN A 8 -11.49 13.83 -17.75
CA GLN A 8 -12.84 13.26 -17.52
C GLN A 8 -13.95 13.99 -18.28
N SER A 9 -13.78 15.27 -18.63
CA SER A 9 -14.81 16.03 -19.35
C SER A 9 -14.76 15.82 -20.86
N CYS A 10 -13.57 15.81 -21.47
CA CYS A 10 -13.44 15.76 -22.94
C CYS A 10 -12.74 14.49 -23.46
N SER A 11 -12.32 13.57 -22.58
CA SER A 11 -11.55 12.35 -22.92
C SER A 11 -10.24 12.58 -23.68
N GLN A 12 -9.75 13.82 -23.74
CA GLN A 12 -8.47 14.11 -24.38
C GLN A 12 -7.31 13.58 -23.55
N LYS A 13 -6.28 13.09 -24.23
CA LYS A 13 -5.04 12.61 -23.61
C LYS A 13 -4.14 13.79 -23.26
N LEU A 14 -3.87 13.99 -21.98
CA LEU A 14 -2.95 15.00 -21.47
C LEU A 14 -1.64 14.38 -21.01
N ASN A 15 -0.54 15.10 -21.22
CA ASN A 15 0.77 14.79 -20.65
C ASN A 15 1.17 15.92 -19.71
N ILE A 16 1.31 15.62 -18.42
CA ILE A 16 1.73 16.58 -17.42
C ILE A 16 3.11 16.25 -16.86
N GLY A 17 3.77 17.27 -16.33
CA GLY A 17 5.01 17.11 -15.58
C GLY A 17 4.73 16.49 -14.21
N TYR A 18 5.67 15.69 -13.71
CA TYR A 18 5.57 15.11 -12.36
C TYR A 18 5.46 16.16 -11.25
N SER A 19 5.88 17.40 -11.50
CA SER A 19 5.76 18.54 -10.60
C SER A 19 4.33 19.06 -10.43
N GLN A 20 3.41 18.70 -11.33
CA GLN A 20 2.00 19.12 -11.30
C GLN A 20 1.09 18.03 -10.68
N VAL A 21 1.68 16.95 -10.20
CA VAL A 21 0.97 15.84 -9.58
C VAL A 21 0.46 16.26 -8.20
N GLY A 22 -0.83 16.01 -7.92
CA GLY A 22 -1.49 16.50 -6.69
C GLY A 22 -1.98 17.95 -6.78
N THR A 23 -1.85 18.59 -7.94
CA THR A 23 -2.43 19.90 -8.21
C THR A 23 -3.65 19.79 -9.14
N VAL A 24 -4.49 20.82 -9.14
CA VAL A 24 -5.58 20.96 -10.12
C VAL A 24 -4.97 21.55 -11.38
N VAL A 25 -5.10 20.84 -12.49
CA VAL A 25 -4.54 21.25 -13.79
C VAL A 25 -5.69 21.52 -14.75
N ARG A 26 -5.69 22.67 -15.42
CA ARG A 26 -6.68 23.00 -16.45
C ARG A 26 -6.45 22.22 -17.72
N CYS A 27 -7.52 21.66 -18.28
CA CYS A 27 -7.45 21.03 -19.58
C CYS A 27 -7.32 22.11 -20.67
N PRO A 28 -6.29 22.07 -21.54
CA PRO A 28 -6.11 23.09 -22.58
C PRO A 28 -7.17 23.02 -23.69
N THR A 29 -8.02 21.99 -23.70
CA THR A 29 -9.03 21.79 -24.75
C THR A 29 -10.42 22.21 -24.31
N CYS A 30 -10.84 21.84 -23.10
CA CYS A 30 -12.19 22.13 -22.60
C CYS A 30 -12.21 23.10 -21.41
N ASP A 31 -11.04 23.59 -20.99
CA ASP A 31 -10.84 24.47 -19.83
C ASP A 31 -11.37 23.92 -18.49
N ALA A 32 -11.78 22.65 -18.46
CA ALA A 32 -12.24 22.00 -17.24
C ALA A 32 -11.07 21.76 -16.29
N ASP A 33 -11.29 22.05 -15.01
CA ASP A 33 -10.36 21.76 -13.93
C ASP A 33 -10.31 20.25 -13.69
N GLN A 34 -9.11 19.65 -13.81
CA GLN A 34 -8.88 18.22 -13.59
C GLN A 34 -8.02 18.00 -12.34
N PRO A 35 -8.51 17.28 -11.32
CA PRO A 35 -7.68 16.86 -10.21
C PRO A 35 -6.72 15.77 -10.68
N VAL A 36 -5.42 16.06 -10.66
CA VAL A 36 -4.41 15.05 -11.00
C VAL A 36 -4.13 14.19 -9.78
N ALA A 37 -4.70 12.99 -9.76
CA ALA A 37 -4.39 11.99 -8.75
C ALA A 37 -2.90 11.62 -8.79
N ILE A 38 -2.28 11.55 -7.61
CA ILE A 38 -0.89 11.11 -7.47
C ILE A 38 -0.83 9.62 -7.80
N PRO A 39 -0.07 9.18 -8.82
CA PRO A 39 0.16 7.76 -9.05
C PRO A 39 1.16 7.27 -7.99
N LEU A 40 0.64 7.03 -6.79
CA LEU A 40 1.35 6.49 -5.63
C LEU A 40 1.97 5.10 -5.95
N ALA A 41 1.40 4.41 -6.93
CA ALA A 41 1.78 3.08 -7.38
C ALA A 41 3.28 2.90 -7.66
N ARG A 42 4.01 3.95 -8.07
CA ARG A 42 5.42 3.79 -8.47
C ARG A 42 6.38 3.77 -7.29
N ARG A 43 6.11 4.52 -6.21
CA ARG A 43 7.02 4.63 -5.06
C ARG A 43 6.93 3.42 -4.14
N TYR A 44 5.74 2.84 -4.00
CA TYR A 44 5.53 1.66 -3.15
C TYR A 44 5.74 0.33 -3.87
N ARG A 45 6.02 0.35 -5.19
CA ARG A 45 6.26 -0.88 -5.95
C ARG A 45 7.43 -1.68 -5.38
N SER A 46 8.52 -1.03 -4.99
CA SER A 46 9.68 -1.70 -4.39
C SER A 46 9.34 -2.31 -3.03
N LEU A 47 8.58 -1.62 -2.18
CA LEU A 47 8.16 -2.15 -0.88
C LEU A 47 7.18 -3.32 -1.02
N ARG A 48 6.21 -3.23 -1.95
CA ARG A 48 5.29 -4.34 -2.24
C ARG A 48 6.05 -5.57 -2.73
N VAL A 49 7.04 -5.37 -3.61
CA VAL A 49 7.92 -6.46 -4.06
C VAL A 49 8.70 -7.03 -2.89
N ALA A 50 9.31 -6.20 -2.04
CA ALA A 50 10.05 -6.65 -0.88
C ALA A 50 9.18 -7.46 0.10
N ALA A 51 7.94 -7.05 0.37
CA ALA A 51 6.99 -7.77 1.20
C ALA A 51 6.70 -9.18 0.64
N VAL A 52 6.40 -9.28 -0.66
CA VAL A 52 6.15 -10.56 -1.33
C VAL A 52 7.41 -11.43 -1.34
N THR A 53 8.59 -10.85 -1.60
CA THR A 53 9.86 -11.56 -1.54
C THR A 53 10.11 -12.14 -0.15
N LEU A 54 9.81 -11.38 0.92
CA LEU A 54 9.95 -11.85 2.30
C LEU A 54 9.02 -13.03 2.59
N GLN A 55 7.77 -12.98 2.12
CA GLN A 55 6.81 -14.07 2.29
C GLN A 55 7.28 -15.35 1.60
N VAL A 56 7.70 -15.26 0.33
CA VAL A 56 8.23 -16.41 -0.42
C VAL A 56 9.47 -16.96 0.28
N LEU A 57 10.37 -16.09 0.74
CA LEU A 57 11.58 -16.51 1.47
C LEU A 57 11.24 -17.22 2.78
N GLY A 58 10.25 -16.75 3.54
CA GLY A 58 9.79 -17.39 4.76
C GLY A 58 9.28 -18.81 4.53
N VAL A 59 8.50 -19.03 3.47
CA VAL A 59 8.00 -20.36 3.09
C VAL A 59 9.13 -21.27 2.63
N VAL A 60 10.01 -20.77 1.74
CA VAL A 60 11.15 -21.54 1.24
C VAL A 60 12.08 -21.95 2.38
N LEU A 61 12.39 -21.03 3.30
CA LEU A 61 13.23 -21.30 4.46
C LEU A 61 12.61 -22.36 5.37
N ALA A 62 11.31 -22.29 5.64
CA ALA A 62 10.60 -23.30 6.44
C ALA A 62 10.70 -24.70 5.82
N LEU A 63 10.52 -24.80 4.50
CA LEU A 63 10.63 -26.06 3.77
C LEU A 63 12.06 -26.62 3.80
N VAL A 64 13.07 -25.77 3.56
CA VAL A 64 14.48 -26.17 3.59
C VAL A 64 14.88 -26.64 4.98
N LEU A 65 14.54 -25.89 6.04
CA LEU A 65 14.85 -26.27 7.42
C LEU A 65 14.14 -27.57 7.82
N SER A 66 12.87 -27.74 7.42
CA SER A 66 12.13 -28.99 7.66
C SER A 66 12.77 -30.18 6.95
N ALA A 67 13.23 -30.01 5.71
CA ALA A 67 13.94 -31.05 4.96
C ALA A 67 15.28 -31.40 5.63
N VAL A 68 16.03 -30.40 6.13
CA VAL A 68 17.28 -30.62 6.87
C VAL A 68 17.02 -31.43 8.15
N VAL A 69 16.00 -31.06 8.94
CA VAL A 69 15.60 -31.80 10.15
C VAL A 69 15.25 -33.25 9.80
N PHE A 70 14.52 -33.47 8.71
CA PHE A 70 14.16 -34.81 8.25
C PHE A 70 15.38 -35.64 7.81
N ILE A 71 16.32 -35.04 7.08
CA ILE A 71 17.57 -35.71 6.66
C ILE A 71 18.41 -36.05 7.89
N LEU A 72 18.52 -35.15 8.87
CA LEU A 72 19.24 -35.39 10.12
C LEU A 72 18.58 -36.54 10.89
N MET A 73 17.25 -36.57 10.99
CA MET A 73 16.51 -37.65 11.62
C MET A 73 16.77 -38.99 10.93
N ALA A 74 16.75 -39.04 9.59
CA ALA A 74 17.02 -40.26 8.83
C ALA A 74 18.44 -40.81 9.07
N ARG A 75 19.41 -39.95 9.44
CA ARG A 75 20.77 -40.36 9.82
C ARG A 75 20.86 -40.90 11.24
N TYR A 76 19.99 -40.47 12.16
CA TYR A 76 19.88 -41.02 13.51
C TYR A 76 19.14 -42.36 13.48
N GLN A 77 19.82 -43.38 12.98
CA GLN A 77 19.31 -44.73 12.81
C GLN A 77 19.01 -45.38 14.18
N LEU A 78 17.81 -45.94 14.33
CA LEU A 78 17.09 -46.32 15.57
C LEU A 78 17.65 -47.52 16.35
N TRP A 79 18.95 -47.78 16.30
CA TRP A 79 19.53 -49.01 16.85
C TRP A 79 19.53 -49.09 18.38
N SER A 80 19.28 -47.97 19.08
CA SER A 80 19.05 -47.97 20.52
C SER A 80 17.90 -47.05 20.92
N ALA A 81 17.20 -47.41 22.00
CA ALA A 81 16.11 -46.61 22.56
C ALA A 81 16.55 -45.17 22.90
N GLN A 82 17.80 -44.99 23.34
CA GLN A 82 18.33 -43.65 23.65
C GLN A 82 18.53 -42.79 22.39
N GLN A 83 18.98 -43.39 21.28
CA GLN A 83 19.09 -42.69 19.98
C GLN A 83 17.71 -42.31 19.44
N PHE A 84 16.70 -43.16 19.64
CA PHE A 84 15.33 -42.88 19.26
C PHE A 84 14.76 -41.64 19.97
N VAL A 85 14.90 -41.55 21.29
CA VAL A 85 14.41 -40.40 22.06
C VAL A 85 15.07 -39.09 21.60
N LYS A 86 16.38 -39.12 21.32
CA LYS A 86 17.10 -37.95 20.79
C LYS A 86 16.61 -37.55 19.39
N GLY A 87 16.40 -38.52 18.51
CA GLY A 87 15.84 -38.28 17.17
C GLY A 87 14.43 -37.70 17.22
N LEU A 88 13.57 -38.23 18.09
CA LEU A 88 12.21 -37.72 18.31
C LEU A 88 12.24 -36.27 18.83
N LEU A 89 13.09 -35.98 19.83
CA LEU A 89 13.21 -34.64 20.38
C LEU A 89 13.75 -33.64 19.35
N LEU A 90 14.74 -34.05 18.55
CA LEU A 90 15.24 -33.25 17.43
C LEU A 90 14.17 -33.01 16.36
N MET A 91 13.31 -33.99 16.07
CA MET A 91 12.20 -33.81 15.14
C MET A 91 11.20 -32.79 15.66
N VAL A 92 10.73 -32.93 16.90
CA VAL A 92 9.71 -32.05 17.48
C VAL A 92 10.24 -30.62 17.61
N VAL A 93 11.42 -30.45 18.21
CA VAL A 93 12.01 -29.13 18.44
C VAL A 93 12.49 -28.52 17.11
N GLY A 94 13.10 -29.31 16.24
CA GLY A 94 13.61 -28.85 14.95
C GLY A 94 12.49 -28.40 14.01
N LEU A 95 11.43 -29.20 13.84
CA LEU A 95 10.29 -28.83 13.01
C LEU A 95 9.55 -27.63 13.59
N SER A 96 9.28 -27.60 14.90
CA SER A 96 8.61 -26.46 15.51
C SER A 96 9.41 -25.16 15.34
N ALA A 97 10.73 -25.20 15.53
CA ALA A 97 11.60 -24.05 15.29
C ALA A 97 11.63 -23.63 13.80
N ALA A 98 11.68 -24.59 12.87
CA ALA A 98 11.66 -24.32 11.43
C ALA A 98 10.36 -23.62 11.00
N PHE A 99 9.21 -24.15 11.44
CA PHE A 99 7.91 -23.56 11.16
C PHE A 99 7.74 -22.20 11.83
N ALA A 100 8.11 -22.06 13.10
CA ALA A 100 8.03 -20.78 13.81
C ALA A 100 8.85 -19.70 13.09
N THR A 101 10.07 -20.02 12.65
CA THR A 101 10.93 -19.09 11.91
C THR A 101 10.29 -18.67 10.59
N GLY A 102 9.77 -19.63 9.82
CA GLY A 102 9.08 -19.35 8.57
C GLY A 102 7.84 -18.47 8.75
N ILE A 103 7.01 -18.78 9.75
CA ILE A 103 5.81 -18.01 10.10
C ILE A 103 6.18 -16.58 10.49
N MET A 104 7.22 -16.38 11.30
CA MET A 104 7.65 -15.04 11.71
C MET A 104 8.10 -14.18 10.52
N ILE A 105 8.87 -14.76 9.59
CA ILE A 105 9.30 -14.06 8.37
C ILE A 105 8.09 -13.75 7.48
N TYR A 106 7.19 -14.71 7.32
CA TYR A 106 5.96 -14.51 6.54
C TYR A 106 5.09 -13.39 7.15
N ALA A 107 4.88 -13.43 8.46
CA ALA A 107 4.12 -12.43 9.20
C ALA A 107 4.75 -11.03 9.07
N ALA A 108 6.08 -10.92 9.14
CA ALA A 108 6.78 -9.66 8.88
C ALA A 108 6.49 -9.12 7.46
N GLY A 109 6.39 -10.00 6.46
CA GLY A 109 6.03 -9.65 5.10
C GLY A 109 4.59 -9.12 5.00
N GLU A 110 3.63 -9.77 5.67
CA GLU A 110 2.24 -9.27 5.74
C GLU A 110 2.12 -7.94 6.49
N VAL A 111 2.82 -7.77 7.61
CA VAL A 111 2.84 -6.48 8.32
C VAL A 111 3.37 -5.36 7.42
N LEU A 112 4.46 -5.62 6.68
CA LEU A 112 5.00 -4.63 5.74
C LEU A 112 3.99 -4.29 4.64
N ARG A 113 3.29 -5.29 4.11
CA ARG A 113 2.22 -5.10 3.11
C ARG A 113 1.09 -4.23 3.67
N LEU A 114 0.60 -4.54 4.87
CA LEU A 114 -0.46 -3.79 5.54
C LEU A 114 -0.06 -2.34 5.83
N LEU A 115 1.19 -2.09 6.24
CA LEU A 115 1.70 -0.74 6.46
C LEU A 115 1.71 0.08 5.17
N VAL A 116 2.10 -0.52 4.05
CA VAL A 116 2.06 0.14 2.74
C VAL A 116 0.62 0.48 2.34
N ASP A 117 -0.31 -0.45 2.50
CA ASP A 117 -1.72 -0.23 2.17
C ASP A 117 -2.36 0.84 3.10
N LEU A 118 -2.02 0.86 4.39
CA LEU A 118 -2.44 1.90 5.33
C LEU A 118 -1.91 3.29 4.96
N GLU A 119 -0.65 3.38 4.57
CA GLU A 119 -0.06 4.66 4.16
C GLU A 119 -0.70 5.19 2.87
N GLU A 120 -0.97 4.30 1.91
CA GLU A 120 -1.64 4.64 0.65
C GLU A 120 -3.07 5.14 0.91
N ASN A 121 -3.81 4.44 1.78
CA ASN A 121 -5.16 4.85 2.19
C ASN A 121 -5.16 6.18 2.96
N ALA A 122 -4.21 6.37 3.88
CA ALA A 122 -4.10 7.60 4.65
C ALA A 122 -3.80 8.82 3.76
N ARG A 123 -2.96 8.65 2.74
CA ARG A 123 -2.68 9.72 1.75
C ARG A 123 -3.88 10.01 0.87
N SER A 124 -4.57 8.98 0.40
CA SER A 124 -5.81 9.14 -0.38
C SER A 124 -6.88 9.89 0.41
N ALA A 125 -7.08 9.52 1.69
CA ALA A 125 -8.04 10.19 2.57
C ALA A 125 -7.70 11.67 2.79
N ARG A 126 -6.42 12.02 2.96
CA ARG A 126 -5.98 13.42 3.09
C ARG A 126 -6.31 14.23 1.84
N PHE A 127 -6.06 13.66 0.66
CA PHE A 127 -6.38 14.33 -0.62
C PHE A 127 -7.89 14.59 -0.76
N HIS A 128 -8.73 13.61 -0.43
CA HIS A 128 -10.19 13.79 -0.44
C HIS A 128 -10.66 14.86 0.55
N LEU A 129 -10.06 14.94 1.75
CA LEU A 129 -10.39 15.98 2.72
C LEU A 129 -10.00 17.38 2.24
N GLU A 130 -8.87 17.52 1.54
CA GLU A 130 -8.46 18.78 0.94
C GLU A 130 -9.40 19.22 -0.18
N LEU A 131 -9.85 18.28 -1.02
CA LEU A 131 -10.84 18.56 -2.06
C LEU A 131 -12.16 19.05 -1.46
N MET A 132 -12.70 18.35 -0.46
CA MET A 132 -13.95 18.77 0.21
C MET A 132 -13.82 20.14 0.87
N ARG A 133 -12.65 20.46 1.46
CA ARG A 133 -12.40 21.80 2.03
C ARG A 133 -12.31 22.88 0.96
N ALA A 134 -11.74 22.58 -0.21
CA ALA A 134 -11.70 23.51 -1.32
C ALA A 134 -13.10 23.81 -1.85
N GLU A 135 -13.94 22.78 -2.01
CA GLU A 135 -15.35 22.92 -2.39
C GLU A 135 -16.16 23.72 -1.37
N GLN A 136 -15.95 23.50 -0.06
CA GLN A 136 -16.61 24.29 0.98
C GLN A 136 -16.19 25.76 0.93
N ARG A 137 -14.93 26.06 0.68
CA ARG A 137 -14.43 27.44 0.56
C ARG A 137 -15.01 28.15 -0.66
N SER A 138 -15.11 27.47 -1.80
CA SER A 138 -15.71 28.07 -3.00
C SER A 138 -17.22 28.29 -2.81
N ALA A 139 -17.93 27.35 -2.19
CA ALA A 139 -19.34 27.52 -1.84
C ALA A 139 -19.57 28.69 -0.87
N ALA A 140 -18.74 28.80 0.17
CA ALA A 140 -18.82 29.91 1.14
C ALA A 140 -18.52 31.27 0.48
N ALA A 141 -17.52 31.34 -0.41
CA ALA A 141 -17.21 32.56 -1.16
C ALA A 141 -18.35 32.97 -2.10
N ALA A 142 -18.97 32.00 -2.78
CA ALA A 142 -20.14 32.25 -3.64
C ALA A 142 -21.34 32.75 -2.83
N ALA A 143 -21.61 32.16 -1.65
CA ALA A 143 -22.67 32.62 -0.76
C ALA A 143 -22.42 34.04 -0.24
N ALA A 144 -21.17 34.37 0.12
CA ALA A 144 -20.81 35.72 0.55
C ALA A 144 -20.97 36.75 -0.59
N ALA A 145 -20.59 36.40 -1.82
CA ALA A 145 -20.80 37.26 -2.99
C ALA A 145 -22.29 37.51 -3.25
N ALA A 146 -23.14 36.48 -3.12
CA ALA A 146 -24.59 36.61 -3.28
C ALA A 146 -25.24 37.51 -2.22
N ALA A 147 -24.73 37.49 -0.98
CA ALA A 147 -25.24 38.34 0.10
C ALA A 147 -24.95 39.83 -0.12
N VAL A 148 -23.82 40.19 -0.74
CA VAL A 148 -23.46 41.58 -1.07
C VAL A 148 -24.35 42.15 -2.19
N THR A 149 -24.88 41.31 -3.07
CA THR A 149 -25.73 41.73 -4.19
C THR A 149 -27.21 41.94 -3.83
N VAL A 150 -27.64 41.75 -2.56
CA VAL A 150 -29.00 42.09 -2.15
C VAL A 150 -29.12 43.62 -2.04
N PRO A 151 -29.89 44.30 -2.92
CA PRO A 151 -30.03 45.75 -2.86
C PRO A 151 -30.69 46.15 -1.54
N GLN A 152 -30.06 47.07 -0.80
CA GLN A 152 -30.68 47.71 0.36
C GLN A 152 -31.98 48.37 -0.08
N GLN A 153 -33.10 47.75 0.26
CA GLN A 153 -34.42 48.35 0.10
C GLN A 153 -34.47 49.58 1.00
N PRO A 154 -34.71 50.79 0.46
CA PRO A 154 -34.79 51.99 1.28
C PRO A 154 -35.99 51.86 2.21
N THR A 155 -35.72 51.78 3.52
CA THR A 155 -36.73 51.89 4.58
C THR A 155 -37.38 53.28 4.47
N GLN A 156 -38.63 53.31 4.05
CA GLN A 156 -39.52 54.46 4.17
C GLN A 156 -40.09 54.56 5.58
#